data_AF-A0A653CRL8-F1
#
_entry.id   AF-A0A653CRL8-F1
#
_cell.length_a   1.000
_cell.length_b   1.000
_cell.length_c   1.000
_cell.angle_alpha   90.00
_cell.angle_beta   90.00
_cell.angle_gamma   90.00
#
_symmetry.space_group_name_H-M   'P 1'
#
loop_
_entity.id
_entity.type
_entity.pdbx_description
1 polymer ?
#
loop_
_entity_poly.entity_id
_entity_poly.type
_entity_poly.pdbx_seq_one_letter_code
_entity_poly.pdbx_strand_id
1 'polypeptide(L)'
;MITIWEGLKSRADSNKDGQVSVEEWAQMWDDYSKQPESALEWQNQYLRFMFELEDASGDGSIDIDEFTSVCSCYGLNIDECREAFQKMAQGKNEVNYEQFVDLWQQFFTSENPADPGNYIFGKTKF
;
A
#
# COMPACT_ATOMS: atom_id res chain seq x y z
N MET A 1 -20.53 -10.34 4.09
CA MET A 1 -19.44 -9.61 3.43
C MET A 1 -18.90 -8.65 4.46
N ILE A 2 -17.72 -8.93 5.03
CA ILE A 2 -17.06 -8.03 5.98
C ILE A 2 -16.45 -6.90 5.13
N THR A 3 -16.74 -5.65 5.46
CA THR A 3 -16.10 -4.50 4.81
C THR A 3 -14.68 -4.32 5.36
N ILE A 4 -13.80 -3.64 4.61
CA ILE A 4 -12.43 -3.33 5.05
C ILE A 4 -12.41 -2.76 6.47
N TRP A 5 -13.33 -1.83 6.76
CA TRP A 5 -13.46 -1.22 8.09
C TRP A 5 -13.84 -2.21 9.20
N GLU A 6 -14.82 -3.08 8.97
CA GLU A 6 -15.22 -4.06 9.99
C GLU A 6 -14.11 -5.09 10.27
N GLY A 7 -13.36 -5.48 9.22
CA GLY A 7 -12.18 -6.33 9.34
C GLY A 7 -11.07 -5.67 10.15
N LEU A 8 -10.70 -4.43 9.78
CA LEU A 8 -9.72 -3.62 10.48
C LEU A 8 -10.06 -3.45 11.97
N LYS A 9 -11.28 -2.97 12.25
CA LYS A 9 -11.76 -2.73 13.61
C LYS A 9 -11.69 -4.01 14.44
N SER A 10 -12.12 -5.15 13.90
CA SER A 10 -12.07 -6.44 14.63
C SER A 10 -10.67 -6.88 15.07
N ARG A 11 -9.61 -6.37 14.41
CA ARG A 11 -8.22 -6.73 14.72
C ARG A 11 -7.48 -5.66 15.51
N ALA A 12 -7.75 -4.39 15.25
CA ALA A 12 -7.01 -3.26 15.80
C ALA A 12 -7.70 -2.58 16.99
N ASP A 13 -9.04 -2.44 16.98
CA ASP A 13 -9.83 -1.79 18.05
C ASP A 13 -9.84 -2.65 19.32
N SER A 14 -8.77 -2.53 20.09
CA SER A 14 -8.47 -3.35 21.25
C SER A 14 -9.25 -2.88 22.47
N ASN A 15 -9.46 -1.56 22.56
CA ASN A 15 -10.23 -0.94 23.64
C ASN A 15 -11.75 -0.97 23.39
N LYS A 16 -12.19 -1.34 22.17
CA LYS A 16 -13.60 -1.45 21.73
C LYS A 16 -14.34 -0.13 21.78
N ASP A 17 -13.64 0.98 21.53
CA ASP A 17 -14.24 2.30 21.52
C ASP A 17 -14.85 2.68 20.14
N GLY A 18 -14.69 1.80 19.15
CA GLY A 18 -15.20 1.99 17.79
C GLY A 18 -14.28 2.84 16.91
N GLN A 19 -13.08 3.18 17.39
CA GLN A 19 -12.02 3.88 16.67
C GLN A 19 -10.79 2.97 16.59
N VAL A 20 -9.83 3.36 15.75
CA VAL A 20 -8.51 2.72 15.70
C VAL A 20 -7.49 3.81 15.92
N SER A 21 -6.84 3.79 17.08
CA SER A 21 -5.76 4.71 17.41
C SER A 21 -4.50 4.44 16.58
N VAL A 22 -3.56 5.39 16.57
CA VAL A 22 -2.28 5.24 15.86
C VAL A 22 -1.49 4.07 16.45
N GLU A 23 -1.53 3.90 17.76
CA GLU A 23 -0.87 2.82 18.48
C GLU A 23 -1.46 1.46 18.12
N GLU A 24 -2.79 1.34 18.07
CA GLU A 24 -3.48 0.12 17.65
C GLU A 24 -3.20 -0.24 16.19
N TRP A 25 -3.19 0.76 15.31
CA TRP A 25 -2.81 0.60 13.92
C TRP A 25 -1.37 0.12 13.76
N ALA A 26 -0.43 0.75 14.46
CA ALA A 26 0.98 0.39 14.42
C ALA A 26 1.21 -1.03 14.96
N GLN A 27 0.59 -1.39 16.09
CA GLN A 27 0.70 -2.73 16.66
C GLN A 27 0.13 -3.80 15.72
N MET A 28 -0.99 -3.52 15.07
CA MET A 28 -1.58 -4.44 14.09
C MET A 28 -0.63 -4.70 12.92
N TRP A 29 0.02 -3.67 12.38
CA TRP A 29 0.98 -3.83 11.29
C TRP A 29 2.30 -4.47 11.73
N ASP A 30 2.74 -4.23 12.97
CA ASP A 30 3.87 -4.93 13.59
C ASP A 30 3.60 -6.43 13.80
N ASP A 31 2.37 -6.81 14.14
CA ASP A 31 1.96 -8.22 14.19
C ASP A 31 1.99 -8.85 12.78
N TYR A 32 1.51 -8.11 11.78
CA TYR A 32 1.50 -8.56 10.38
C TYR A 32 2.92 -8.74 9.82
N SER A 33 3.84 -7.80 10.09
CA SER A 33 5.22 -7.87 9.59
C SER A 33 5.97 -9.12 10.09
N LYS A 34 5.61 -9.61 11.28
CA LYS A 34 6.16 -10.84 11.88
C LYS A 34 5.56 -12.12 11.30
N GLN A 35 4.36 -12.06 10.74
CA GLN A 35 3.62 -13.22 10.20
C GLN A 35 2.88 -12.86 8.90
N PRO A 36 3.58 -12.47 7.83
CA PRO A 36 2.97 -12.00 6.60
C PRO A 36 2.12 -13.07 5.89
N GLU A 37 2.43 -14.36 6.07
CA GLU A 37 1.60 -15.46 5.56
C GLU A 37 0.19 -15.53 6.22
N SER A 38 -0.02 -14.84 7.33
CA SER A 38 -1.30 -14.78 8.05
C SER A 38 -2.14 -13.56 7.65
N ALA A 39 -1.93 -13.05 6.42
CA ALA A 39 -2.70 -11.94 5.88
C ALA A 39 -4.20 -12.19 6.00
N LEU A 40 -4.90 -11.26 6.66
CA LEU A 40 -6.34 -11.34 6.85
C LEU A 40 -7.07 -10.98 5.55
N GLU A 41 -8.26 -11.52 5.36
CA GLU A 41 -9.05 -11.29 4.13
C GLU A 41 -9.27 -9.80 3.83
N TRP A 42 -9.48 -8.98 4.87
CA TRP A 42 -9.65 -7.53 4.71
C TRP A 42 -8.37 -6.83 4.23
N GLN A 43 -7.18 -7.33 4.56
CA GLN A 43 -5.91 -6.78 4.06
C GLN A 43 -5.75 -7.04 2.57
N ASN A 44 -6.14 -8.24 2.11
CA ASN A 44 -6.15 -8.57 0.68
C ASN A 44 -7.19 -7.71 -0.07
N GLN A 45 -8.36 -7.47 0.51
CA GLN A 45 -9.35 -6.56 -0.06
C GLN A 45 -8.85 -5.12 -0.10
N TYR A 46 -8.12 -4.68 0.93
CA TYR A 46 -7.54 -3.35 0.98
C TYR A 46 -6.41 -3.16 -0.05
N LEU A 47 -5.51 -4.12 -0.18
CA LEU A 47 -4.47 -4.15 -1.22
C LEU A 47 -5.11 -4.02 -2.60
N ARG A 48 -6.12 -4.85 -2.89
CA ARG A 48 -6.81 -4.82 -4.18
C ARG A 48 -7.50 -3.48 -4.43
N PHE A 49 -8.16 -2.93 -3.42
CA PHE A 49 -8.78 -1.60 -3.52
C PHE A 49 -7.74 -0.51 -3.83
N MET A 50 -6.56 -0.56 -3.21
CA MET A 50 -5.50 0.40 -3.48
C MET A 50 -4.94 0.25 -4.90
N PHE A 51 -4.77 -0.98 -5.38
CA PHE A 51 -4.37 -1.22 -6.77
C PHE A 51 -5.41 -0.67 -7.76
N GLU A 52 -6.70 -0.99 -7.57
CA GLU A 52 -7.79 -0.52 -8.44
C GLU A 52 -8.00 1.01 -8.36
N LEU A 53 -7.57 1.64 -7.26
CA LEU A 53 -7.56 3.10 -7.13
C LEU A 53 -6.44 3.73 -7.98
N GLU A 54 -5.30 3.05 -8.09
CA GLU A 54 -4.16 3.49 -8.90
C GLU A 54 -4.36 3.18 -10.39
N ASP A 55 -4.84 1.99 -10.75
CA ASP A 55 -5.20 1.57 -12.13
C ASP A 55 -6.52 2.24 -12.58
N ALA A 56 -6.44 3.55 -12.84
CA ALA A 56 -7.60 4.35 -13.22
C ALA A 56 -8.15 3.98 -14.61
N SER A 57 -7.31 3.43 -15.50
CA SER A 57 -7.71 2.97 -16.83
C SER A 57 -8.40 1.60 -16.80
N GLY A 58 -8.13 0.78 -15.80
CA GLY A 58 -8.63 -0.58 -15.64
C GLY A 58 -7.98 -1.58 -16.58
N ASP A 59 -6.74 -1.32 -17.01
CA ASP A 59 -6.01 -2.18 -17.94
C ASP A 59 -5.25 -3.33 -17.26
N GLY A 60 -5.27 -3.36 -15.93
CA GLY A 60 -4.61 -4.37 -15.10
C GLY A 60 -3.16 -4.02 -14.76
N SER A 61 -2.73 -2.79 -15.02
CA SER A 61 -1.42 -2.27 -14.68
C SER A 61 -1.48 -0.81 -14.23
N ILE A 62 -0.47 -0.37 -13.49
CA ILE A 62 -0.32 1.02 -13.06
C ILE A 62 0.82 1.63 -13.86
N ASP A 63 0.51 2.66 -14.64
CA ASP A 63 1.51 3.46 -15.35
C ASP A 63 1.95 4.72 -14.57
N ILE A 64 2.94 5.44 -15.10
CA ILE A 64 3.49 6.63 -14.46
C ILE A 64 2.49 7.78 -14.35
N ASP A 65 1.60 7.94 -15.34
CA ASP A 65 0.64 9.03 -15.37
C ASP A 65 -0.51 8.75 -14.38
N GLU A 66 -0.95 7.51 -14.29
CA GLU A 66 -1.89 7.01 -13.28
C GLU A 66 -1.34 7.19 -11.86
N PHE A 67 -0.12 6.69 -11.60
CA PHE A 67 0.52 6.80 -10.30
C PHE A 67 0.71 8.25 -9.85
N THR A 68 1.19 9.11 -10.75
CA THR A 68 1.41 10.53 -10.43
C THR A 68 0.11 11.30 -10.25
N SER A 69 -0.94 10.95 -11.00
CA SER A 69 -2.28 11.51 -10.84
C SER A 69 -2.83 11.23 -9.43
N VAL A 70 -2.81 9.98 -8.99
CA VAL A 70 -3.30 9.59 -7.66
C VAL A 70 -2.46 10.25 -6.56
N CYS A 71 -1.13 10.19 -6.66
CA CYS A 71 -0.26 10.81 -5.66
C CYS A 71 -0.45 12.34 -5.56
N SER A 72 -0.73 13.01 -6.68
CA SER A 72 -1.01 14.46 -6.68
C SER A 72 -2.31 14.81 -5.95
N CYS A 73 -3.33 13.95 -6.01
CA CYS A 73 -4.56 14.10 -5.22
C CYS A 73 -4.29 14.03 -3.72
N TYR A 74 -3.25 13.31 -3.29
CA TYR A 74 -2.78 13.26 -1.91
C TYR A 74 -1.82 14.42 -1.53
N GLY A 75 -1.63 15.39 -2.42
CA GLY A 75 -0.80 16.58 -2.18
C GLY A 75 0.70 16.35 -2.30
N LEU A 76 1.13 15.24 -2.92
CA LEU A 76 2.54 14.96 -3.17
C LEU A 76 3.07 15.73 -4.38
N ASN A 77 4.38 15.99 -4.37
CA ASN A 77 5.05 16.65 -5.47
C ASN A 77 5.19 15.69 -6.67
N ILE A 78 4.73 16.09 -7.85
CA ILE A 78 4.71 15.25 -9.06
C ILE A 78 6.11 14.75 -9.43
N ASP A 79 7.17 15.56 -9.30
CA ASP A 79 8.53 15.14 -9.64
C ASP A 79 9.03 14.05 -8.67
N GLU A 80 8.67 14.16 -7.38
CA GLU A 80 8.95 13.12 -6.40
C GLU A 80 8.19 11.83 -6.70
N CYS A 81 6.91 11.93 -7.09
CA CYS A 81 6.12 10.77 -7.46
C CYS A 81 6.68 10.06 -8.72
N ARG A 82 7.19 10.81 -9.69
CA ARG A 82 7.87 10.25 -10.86
C ARG A 82 9.14 9.49 -10.46
N GLU A 83 9.94 10.05 -9.55
CA GLU A 83 11.13 9.37 -9.02
C GLU A 83 10.75 8.10 -8.24
N ALA A 84 9.72 8.16 -7.40
CA ALA A 84 9.20 7.03 -6.65
C ALA A 84 8.71 5.92 -7.59
N PHE A 85 7.93 6.26 -8.63
CA PHE A 85 7.47 5.30 -9.63
C PHE A 85 8.63 4.60 -10.33
N GLN A 86 9.67 5.33 -10.73
CA GLN A 86 10.84 4.73 -11.37
C GLN A 86 11.54 3.69 -10.48
N LYS A 87 11.62 3.95 -9.17
CA LYS A 87 12.19 3.01 -8.19
C LYS A 87 11.26 1.82 -7.96
N MET A 88 9.95 2.07 -7.83
CA MET A 88 8.92 1.06 -7.66
C MET A 88 8.84 0.09 -8.86
N ALA A 89 8.83 0.64 -10.08
CA ALA A 89 8.71 -0.12 -11.33
C ALA A 89 10.02 -0.83 -11.74
N GLN A 90 11.13 -0.58 -11.04
CA GLN A 90 12.44 -1.19 -11.27
C GLN A 90 12.89 -1.11 -12.75
N GLY A 91 12.63 0.03 -13.40
CA GLY A 91 12.97 0.27 -14.80
C GLY A 91 11.96 -0.24 -15.83
N LYS A 92 10.79 -0.75 -15.40
CA LYS A 92 9.64 -1.01 -16.28
C LYS A 92 8.78 0.25 -16.46
N ASN A 93 7.92 0.21 -17.46
CA ASN A 93 6.98 1.31 -17.74
C ASN A 93 5.67 1.20 -16.94
N GLU A 94 5.36 0.00 -16.44
CA GLU A 94 4.10 -0.33 -15.78
C GLU A 94 4.35 -1.33 -14.64
N VAL A 95 3.45 -1.36 -13.66
CA VAL A 95 3.42 -2.32 -12.55
C VAL A 95 2.08 -3.04 -12.57
N ASN A 96 2.09 -4.34 -12.88
CA ASN A 96 0.87 -5.14 -12.86
C ASN A 96 0.47 -5.55 -11.43
N TYR A 97 -0.73 -6.13 -11.30
CA TYR A 97 -1.26 -6.55 -9.99
C TYR A 97 -0.34 -7.48 -9.21
N GLU A 98 0.26 -8.50 -9.85
CA GLU A 98 1.14 -9.45 -9.17
C GLU A 98 2.39 -8.76 -8.61
N GLN A 99 2.97 -7.84 -9.39
CA GLN A 99 4.10 -7.03 -8.94
C GLN A 99 3.70 -6.09 -7.80
N PHE A 100 2.50 -5.51 -7.86
CA PHE A 100 1.99 -4.65 -6.80
C PHE A 100 1.79 -5.42 -5.49
N VAL A 101 1.37 -6.69 -5.55
CA VAL A 101 1.29 -7.55 -4.36
C VAL A 101 2.66 -7.72 -3.68
N ASP A 102 3.70 -7.99 -4.47
CA ASP A 102 5.06 -8.15 -3.94
C ASP A 102 5.57 -6.84 -3.32
N LEU A 103 5.31 -5.70 -3.97
CA LEU A 103 5.68 -4.37 -3.48
C LEU A 103 4.95 -4.01 -2.19
N TRP A 104 3.65 -4.33 -2.10
CA TRP A 104 2.82 -4.13 -0.92
C TRP A 104 3.37 -4.94 0.26
N GLN A 105 3.70 -6.22 0.04
CA GLN A 105 4.30 -7.04 1.08
C GLN A 105 5.63 -6.45 1.56
N GLN A 106 6.50 -6.05 0.63
CA GLN A 106 7.78 -5.41 0.97
C GLN A 106 7.59 -4.14 1.81
N PHE A 107 6.61 -3.29 1.48
CA PHE A 107 6.36 -2.07 2.24
C PHE A 107 6.06 -2.35 3.72
N PHE A 108 5.34 -3.43 4.02
CA PHE A 108 4.95 -3.75 5.40
C PHE A 108 5.93 -4.68 6.13
N THR A 109 6.79 -5.41 5.43
CA THR A 109 7.66 -6.43 6.06
C THR A 109 9.14 -6.22 5.87
N SER A 110 9.58 -5.38 4.92
CA SER A 110 11.01 -5.16 4.67
C SER A 110 11.60 -4.15 5.63
N GLU A 111 12.80 -4.44 6.13
CA GLU A 111 13.66 -3.50 6.86
C GLU A 111 14.73 -2.85 5.97
N ASN A 112 14.82 -3.24 4.68
CA ASN A 112 15.80 -2.68 3.77
C ASN A 112 15.29 -1.38 3.14
N PRO A 113 15.92 -0.21 3.41
CA PRO A 113 15.46 1.08 2.86
C PRO A 113 15.55 1.17 1.34
N ALA A 114 16.35 0.30 0.71
CA ALA A 114 16.54 0.30 -0.74
C ALA A 114 15.46 -0.49 -1.51
N ASP A 115 14.57 -1.22 -0.82
CA ASP A 115 13.59 -2.06 -1.48
C ASP A 115 12.54 -1.23 -2.23
N PRO A 116 12.10 -1.68 -3.41
CA PRO A 116 11.18 -0.94 -4.27
C PRO A 116 9.79 -0.74 -3.62
N GLY A 117 9.39 -1.64 -2.71
CA GLY A 117 8.14 -1.49 -1.94
C GLY A 117 8.08 -0.19 -1.13
N ASN A 118 9.20 0.40 -0.73
CA ASN A 118 9.22 1.67 0.03
C ASN A 118 8.68 2.86 -0.76
N TYR A 119 8.52 2.74 -2.09
CA TYR A 119 8.13 3.83 -2.97
C TYR A 119 6.66 3.76 -3.43
N ILE A 120 5.88 2.77 -2.97
CA ILE A 120 4.48 2.56 -3.40
C ILE A 120 3.54 3.72 -3.07
N PHE A 121 3.91 4.60 -2.12
CA PHE A 121 3.13 5.80 -1.77
C PHE A 121 3.74 7.10 -2.28
N GLY A 122 4.56 7.04 -3.32
CA GLY A 122 5.00 8.23 -4.06
C GLY A 122 6.01 9.11 -3.31
N LYS A 123 6.60 8.62 -2.21
CA LYS A 123 7.63 9.32 -1.42
C LYS A 123 8.99 8.70 -1.63
N THR A 124 10.01 9.54 -1.65
CA THR A 124 11.41 9.14 -1.80
C THR A 124 12.24 9.36 -0.53
N LYS A 125 11.67 10.09 0.44
CA LYS A 125 12.31 10.49 1.70
C LYS A 125 11.29 10.38 2.84
N PHE A 126 11.79 9.98 4.01
CA PHE A 126 11.02 9.84 5.26
C PHE A 126 11.66 10.66 6.36
#